data_AF-A0AAI9RLD8-F1
#
_entry.id   AF-A0AAI9RLD8-F1
#
_cell.length_a   1.000
_cell.length_b   1.000
_cell.length_c   1.000
_cell.angle_alpha   90.00
_cell.angle_beta   90.00
_cell.angle_gamma   90.00
#
_symmetry.space_group_name_H-M   'P 1'
#
loop_
_entity.id
_entity.type
_entity.pdbx_description
1 polymer ?
#
loop_
_entity_poly.entity_id
_entity_poly.type
_entity_poly.pdbx_seq_one_letter_code
_entity_poly.pdbx_strand_id
1 'polypeptide(L)'
;MVEKTKETEDKTVYRVEGFTCANCAGKFEKNVKQISGVQDAKVNFGASKISVYGTASVEELEKAGAFENLKVAPEKPKRQTAPEVNVAVEEKNVFRVEGFTCANCAGKFENNVKQIPGVQDAKVNFGASKISVYGTASVEELEKAGAFENLKVAPEITGRPAGPKTETD
;
A
#
# COMPACT_ATOMS: atom_id res chain seq x y z
N MET A 1 32.86 11.51 -2.84
CA MET A 1 31.75 10.74 -3.46
C MET A 1 30.50 11.20 -2.74
N VAL A 2 29.67 12.02 -3.39
CA VAL A 2 28.55 12.69 -2.71
C VAL A 2 27.36 11.75 -2.62
N GLU A 3 27.07 11.33 -1.41
CA GLU A 3 25.83 10.74 -0.97
C GLU A 3 24.68 11.71 -1.32
N LYS A 4 23.71 11.25 -2.11
CA LYS A 4 22.43 11.93 -2.30
C LYS A 4 21.35 11.11 -1.65
N THR A 5 21.17 11.35 -0.36
CA THR A 5 19.86 11.30 0.28
C THR A 5 18.94 12.27 -0.46
N LYS A 6 17.77 11.80 -0.90
CA LYS A 6 16.73 12.70 -1.42
C LYS A 6 15.39 12.26 -0.85
N GLU A 7 14.72 13.28 -0.32
CA GLU A 7 13.49 13.30 0.48
C GLU A 7 12.37 12.40 -0.04
N THR A 8 11.43 12.14 0.86
CA THR A 8 10.06 11.70 0.63
C THR A 8 9.42 12.47 -0.53
N GLU A 9 9.67 12.02 -1.75
CA GLU A 9 9.15 12.61 -2.97
C GLU A 9 7.71 12.12 -3.16
N ASP A 10 6.74 13.06 -3.22
CA ASP A 10 5.34 12.81 -3.55
C ASP A 10 5.27 12.07 -4.89
N LYS A 11 5.11 10.75 -4.85
CA LYS A 11 5.15 9.91 -6.03
C LYS A 11 3.74 9.67 -6.52
N THR A 12 3.40 10.30 -7.64
CA THR A 12 2.12 10.07 -8.32
C THR A 12 2.34 9.30 -9.62
N VAL A 13 1.51 8.27 -9.85
CA VAL A 13 1.57 7.44 -11.06
C VAL A 13 0.40 7.80 -11.97
N TYR A 14 0.73 8.05 -13.24
CA TYR A 14 -0.25 8.38 -14.27
C TYR A 14 -0.20 7.34 -15.39
N ARG A 15 -1.37 7.03 -15.93
CA ARG A 15 -1.50 6.26 -17.16
C ARG A 15 -1.44 7.23 -18.33
N VAL A 16 -0.72 6.85 -19.37
CA VAL A 16 -0.53 7.66 -20.58
C VAL A 16 -1.06 6.87 -21.77
N GLU A 17 -2.01 7.46 -22.49
CA GLU A 17 -2.55 6.91 -23.72
C GLU A 17 -1.91 7.61 -24.93
N GLY A 18 -1.70 6.87 -26.02
CA GLY A 18 -1.05 7.38 -27.23
C GLY A 18 0.46 7.11 -27.32
N PHE A 19 1.04 6.30 -26.43
CA PHE A 19 2.42 5.84 -26.59
C PHE A 19 2.56 4.91 -27.81
N THR A 20 3.08 5.45 -28.91
CA THR A 20 3.31 4.73 -30.18
C THR A 20 4.77 4.35 -30.41
N CYS A 21 5.72 4.99 -29.69
CA CYS A 21 7.15 4.81 -29.91
C CYS A 21 7.98 5.03 -28.63
N ALA A 22 9.01 4.21 -28.42
CA ALA A 22 9.92 4.32 -27.28
C ALA A 22 10.69 5.66 -27.25
N ASN A 23 10.99 6.24 -28.43
CA ASN A 23 11.62 7.56 -28.51
C ASN A 23 10.66 8.67 -28.06
N CYS A 24 9.38 8.58 -28.39
CA CYS A 24 8.36 9.52 -27.91
C CYS A 24 8.20 9.44 -26.39
N ALA A 25 8.26 8.24 -25.82
CA ALA A 25 8.24 8.03 -24.37
C ALA A 25 9.44 8.69 -23.66
N GLY A 26 10.65 8.57 -24.20
CA GLY A 26 11.83 9.25 -23.65
C GLY A 26 11.77 10.76 -23.77
N LYS A 27 11.21 11.30 -24.86
CA LYS A 27 10.97 12.75 -25.03
C LYS A 27 9.94 13.26 -24.02
N PHE A 28 8.85 12.51 -23.83
CA PHE A 28 7.81 12.82 -22.85
C PHE A 28 8.38 12.86 -21.42
N GLU A 29 9.18 11.87 -21.01
CA GLU A 29 9.83 11.85 -19.69
C GLU A 29 10.67 13.12 -19.44
N LYS A 30 11.46 13.54 -20.43
CA LYS A 30 12.29 14.75 -20.35
C LYS A 30 11.44 16.01 -20.22
N ASN A 31 10.35 16.12 -20.98
CA ASN A 31 9.45 17.26 -20.88
C ASN A 31 8.78 17.33 -19.50
N VAL A 32 8.40 16.19 -18.94
CA VAL A 32 7.80 16.13 -17.59
C VAL A 32 8.79 16.55 -16.51
N LYS A 33 10.07 16.18 -16.64
CA LYS A 33 11.15 16.65 -15.73
C LYS A 33 11.39 18.16 -15.76
N GLN A 34 10.89 18.87 -16.79
CA GLN A 34 11.00 20.32 -16.90
C GLN A 34 9.79 21.06 -16.31
N ILE A 35 8.74 20.35 -15.90
CA ILE A 35 7.57 20.94 -15.25
C ILE A 35 7.98 21.47 -13.87
N SER A 36 7.50 22.67 -13.52
CA SER A 36 7.79 23.27 -12.23
C SER A 36 7.16 22.45 -11.11
N GLY A 37 7.97 22.05 -10.12
CA GLY A 37 7.53 21.19 -9.03
C GLY A 37 7.79 19.69 -9.25
N VAL A 38 8.20 19.28 -10.46
CA VAL A 38 8.68 17.91 -10.72
C VAL A 38 10.16 17.81 -10.34
N GLN A 39 10.46 16.86 -9.46
CA GLN A 39 11.81 16.54 -9.02
C GLN A 39 12.44 15.45 -9.88
N ASP A 40 11.66 14.41 -10.19
CA ASP A 40 12.05 13.35 -11.12
C ASP A 40 10.83 12.77 -11.84
N ALA A 41 11.06 12.13 -12.98
CA ALA A 41 10.02 11.40 -13.69
C ALA A 41 10.59 10.16 -14.36
N LYS A 42 9.83 9.06 -14.34
CA LYS A 42 10.24 7.80 -14.95
C LYS A 42 9.11 7.19 -15.74
N VAL A 43 9.33 7.02 -17.04
CA VAL A 43 8.36 6.35 -17.92
C VAL A 43 8.58 4.83 -17.89
N ASN A 44 7.49 4.10 -17.75
CA ASN A 44 7.41 2.67 -18.03
C ASN A 44 6.59 2.48 -19.31
N PHE A 45 7.28 2.47 -20.45
CA PHE A 45 6.66 2.34 -21.77
C PHE A 45 5.85 1.06 -21.92
N GLY A 46 6.39 -0.08 -21.46
CA GLY A 46 5.70 -1.37 -21.53
C GLY A 46 4.42 -1.44 -20.70
N ALA A 47 4.35 -0.67 -19.61
CA ALA A 47 3.14 -0.55 -18.79
C ALA A 47 2.22 0.61 -19.19
N SER A 48 2.64 1.45 -20.15
CA SER A 48 1.98 2.71 -20.51
C SER A 48 1.74 3.64 -19.32
N LYS A 49 2.75 3.76 -18.44
CA LYS A 49 2.69 4.57 -17.21
C LYS A 49 3.87 5.52 -17.11
N ILE A 50 3.68 6.61 -16.39
CA ILE A 50 4.75 7.48 -15.91
C ILE A 50 4.63 7.64 -14.38
N SER A 51 5.75 7.46 -13.69
CA SER A 51 5.89 7.84 -12.28
C SER A 51 6.47 9.25 -12.22
N VAL A 52 5.78 10.17 -11.58
CA VAL A 52 6.23 11.54 -11.36
C VAL A 52 6.49 11.71 -9.89
N TYR A 53 7.65 12.26 -9.56
CA TYR A 53 8.08 12.56 -8.21
C TYR A 53 8.04 14.08 -8.04
N GLY A 54 7.19 14.57 -7.15
CA GLY A 54 6.90 15.99 -6.97
C GLY A 54 5.49 16.37 -7.40
N THR A 55 5.22 17.66 -7.50
CA THR A 55 3.89 18.20 -7.79
C THR A 55 3.74 18.49 -9.28
N ALA A 56 2.86 17.78 -9.96
CA ALA A 56 2.47 18.08 -11.33
C ALA A 56 0.97 17.85 -11.54
N SER A 57 0.31 18.79 -12.21
CA SER A 57 -1.08 18.66 -12.58
C SER A 57 -1.22 17.84 -13.87
N VAL A 58 -2.36 17.15 -14.02
CA VAL A 58 -2.66 16.39 -15.25
C VAL A 58 -2.54 17.28 -16.49
N GLU A 59 -3.02 18.52 -16.41
CA GLU A 59 -2.95 19.48 -17.52
C GLU A 59 -1.51 19.80 -17.95
N GLU A 60 -0.58 19.88 -16.98
CA GLU A 60 0.85 20.12 -17.26
C GLU A 60 1.49 18.90 -17.93
N LEU A 61 1.11 17.71 -17.50
CA LEU A 61 1.55 16.46 -18.11
C LEU A 61 1.00 16.31 -19.55
N GLU A 62 -0.27 16.66 -19.79
CA GLU A 62 -0.83 16.65 -21.14
C GLU A 62 -0.17 17.69 -22.05
N LYS A 63 0.16 18.89 -21.53
CA LYS A 63 0.96 19.89 -22.25
C LYS A 63 2.34 19.35 -22.62
N ALA A 64 3.01 18.64 -21.71
CA ALA A 64 4.30 17.98 -21.98
C ALA A 64 4.19 16.88 -23.06
N GLY A 65 3.02 16.26 -23.19
CA GLY A 65 2.68 15.22 -24.17
C GLY A 65 1.98 15.70 -25.44
N ALA A 66 1.74 17.01 -25.58
CA ALA A 66 0.95 17.57 -26.67
C ALA A 66 1.52 17.27 -28.07
N PHE A 67 2.84 17.03 -28.17
CA PHE A 67 3.51 16.71 -29.42
C PHE A 67 3.03 15.41 -30.08
N GLU A 68 2.45 14.48 -29.32
CA GLU A 68 1.86 13.22 -29.81
C GLU A 68 0.38 13.08 -29.43
N ASN A 69 -0.27 14.18 -29.00
CA ASN A 69 -1.63 14.17 -28.48
C ASN A 69 -1.83 13.15 -27.35
N LEU A 70 -0.82 13.02 -26.46
CA LEU A 70 -0.88 12.08 -25.36
C LEU A 70 -1.96 12.50 -24.36
N LYS A 71 -2.76 11.53 -23.93
CA LYS A 71 -3.75 11.74 -22.86
C LYS A 71 -3.21 11.18 -21.57
N VAL A 72 -3.33 11.95 -20.50
CA VAL A 72 -2.80 11.57 -19.20
C VAL A 72 -3.95 11.47 -18.22
N ALA A 73 -4.04 10.34 -17.52
CA ALA A 73 -5.03 10.16 -16.46
C ALA A 73 -4.31 9.72 -15.18
N PRO A 74 -4.65 10.29 -14.02
CA PRO A 74 -4.14 9.78 -12.76
C PRO A 74 -4.61 8.34 -12.62
N GLU A 75 -3.69 7.44 -12.29
CA GLU A 75 -4.08 6.07 -12.00
C GLU A 75 -4.88 6.09 -10.69
N LYS A 76 -6.21 6.01 -10.79
CA LYS A 76 -7.05 5.72 -9.61
C LYS A 76 -6.46 4.48 -8.97
N PRO A 77 -6.12 4.48 -7.66
CA PRO A 77 -5.52 3.32 -7.01
C PRO A 77 -6.48 2.15 -7.13
N LYS A 78 -6.30 1.32 -8.16
CA LYS A 78 -6.95 0.04 -8.27
C LYS A 78 -6.22 -0.81 -7.24
N ARG A 79 -6.90 -0.96 -6.10
CA ARG A 79 -6.65 -1.97 -5.08
C ARG A 79 -6.29 -3.28 -5.77
N GLN A 80 -4.98 -3.59 -5.91
CA GLN A 80 -4.38 -4.93 -5.88
C GLN A 80 -2.89 -4.93 -6.30
N THR A 81 -2.12 -5.62 -5.46
CA THR A 81 -0.72 -6.09 -5.60
C THR A 81 0.36 -5.02 -5.72
N ALA A 82 0.77 -4.50 -4.56
CA ALA A 82 2.06 -3.85 -4.36
C ALA A 82 3.22 -4.86 -4.51
N PRO A 83 4.34 -4.52 -5.15
CA PRO A 83 5.63 -4.69 -4.55
C PRO A 83 5.87 -3.52 -3.58
N GLU A 84 6.35 -3.90 -2.40
CA GLU A 84 6.50 -3.13 -1.18
C GLU A 84 7.21 -1.78 -1.38
N VAL A 85 6.57 -0.69 -0.97
CA VAL A 85 7.28 0.50 -0.49
C VAL A 85 6.54 1.00 0.75
N ASN A 86 7.26 0.94 1.86
CA ASN A 86 6.82 1.24 3.21
C ASN A 86 6.27 2.66 3.33
N VAL A 87 5.01 2.78 3.74
CA VAL A 87 4.49 4.01 4.35
C VAL A 87 3.61 3.62 5.52
N ALA A 88 3.98 4.18 6.68
CA ALA A 88 3.37 4.05 8.00
C ALA A 88 3.35 2.62 8.58
N VAL A 89 3.93 2.47 9.77
CA VAL A 89 3.59 1.34 10.65
C VAL A 89 2.14 1.52 11.05
N GLU A 90 1.19 1.13 10.19
CA GLU A 90 0.01 0.45 10.71
C GLU A 90 0.57 -0.78 11.39
N GLU A 91 0.40 -0.87 12.70
CA GLU A 91 0.84 -2.01 13.49
C GLU A 91 0.06 -3.24 12.98
N LYS A 92 0.63 -3.87 11.94
CA LYS A 92 0.03 -5.01 11.26
C LYS A 92 0.45 -6.25 12.02
N ASN A 93 -0.40 -6.69 12.91
CA ASN A 93 -0.16 -7.87 13.72
C ASN A 93 -0.84 -9.06 13.06
N VAL A 94 -0.08 -10.10 12.77
CA VAL A 94 -0.59 -11.34 12.20
C VAL A 94 -0.75 -12.35 13.32
N PHE A 95 -1.93 -12.95 13.42
CA PHE A 95 -2.23 -13.98 14.39
C PHE A 95 -2.66 -15.26 13.68
N ARG A 96 -2.22 -16.40 14.21
CA ARG A 96 -2.78 -17.71 13.87
C ARG A 96 -4.06 -17.91 14.65
N VAL A 97 -5.02 -18.53 13.98
CA VAL A 97 -6.33 -18.83 14.56
C VAL A 97 -6.58 -20.31 14.40
N GLU A 98 -6.74 -21.01 15.52
CA GLU A 98 -7.11 -22.42 15.54
C GLU A 98 -8.63 -22.56 15.76
N GLY A 99 -9.24 -23.58 15.16
CA GLY A 99 -10.68 -23.83 15.26
C GLY A 99 -11.51 -23.28 14.11
N PHE A 100 -10.90 -22.75 13.05
CA PHE A 100 -11.64 -22.38 11.83
C PHE A 100 -12.20 -23.62 11.13
N THR A 101 -13.50 -23.87 11.31
CA THR A 101 -14.22 -24.99 10.68
C THR A 101 -15.11 -24.57 9.51
N CYS A 102 -15.41 -23.27 9.38
CA CYS A 102 -16.33 -22.76 8.37
C CYS A 102 -15.95 -21.36 7.86
N ALA A 103 -16.09 -21.15 6.54
CA ALA A 103 -15.83 -19.85 5.90
C ALA A 103 -16.79 -18.74 6.39
N ASN A 104 -18.02 -19.08 6.74
CA ASN A 104 -18.97 -18.12 7.33
C ASN A 104 -18.54 -17.69 8.75
N CYS A 105 -18.02 -18.62 9.55
CA CYS A 105 -17.47 -18.32 10.86
C CYS A 105 -16.24 -17.41 10.76
N ALA A 106 -15.40 -17.63 9.74
CA ALA A 106 -14.25 -16.76 9.45
C ALA A 106 -14.63 -15.31 9.16
N GLY A 107 -15.67 -15.09 8.34
CA GLY A 107 -16.18 -13.75 8.07
C GLY A 107 -16.81 -13.09 9.31
N LYS A 108 -17.54 -13.85 10.13
CA LYS A 108 -18.09 -13.35 11.40
C LYS A 108 -16.99 -12.95 12.38
N PHE A 109 -15.94 -13.77 12.50
CA PHE A 109 -14.77 -13.47 13.30
C PHE A 109 -14.06 -12.19 12.83
N GLU A 110 -13.83 -12.04 11.53
CA GLU A 110 -13.24 -10.81 10.96
C GLU A 110 -14.03 -9.55 11.36
N ASN A 111 -15.37 -9.61 11.23
CA ASN A 111 -16.23 -8.49 11.59
C ASN A 111 -16.18 -8.17 13.09
N ASN A 112 -16.17 -9.19 13.95
CA ASN A 112 -16.04 -9.00 15.39
C ASN A 112 -14.71 -8.33 15.76
N VAL A 113 -13.62 -8.73 15.11
CA VAL A 113 -12.29 -8.15 15.35
C VAL A 113 -12.25 -6.67 14.94
N LYS A 114 -12.93 -6.28 13.86
CA LYS A 114 -13.06 -4.86 13.46
C LYS A 114 -13.85 -4.00 14.46
N GLN A 115 -14.61 -4.61 15.38
CA GLN A 115 -15.33 -3.88 16.43
C GLN A 115 -14.49 -3.68 17.70
N ILE A 116 -13.29 -4.28 17.79
CA ILE A 116 -12.41 -4.12 18.95
C ILE A 116 -11.85 -2.69 18.97
N PRO A 117 -11.90 -1.97 20.11
CA PRO A 117 -11.31 -0.64 20.23
C PRO A 117 -9.81 -0.66 19.90
N GLY A 118 -9.39 0.23 18.98
CA GLY A 118 -8.00 0.29 18.52
C GLY A 118 -7.71 -0.54 17.27
N VAL A 119 -8.64 -1.39 16.82
CA VAL A 119 -8.57 -2.04 15.51
C VAL A 119 -9.09 -1.09 14.44
N GLN A 120 -8.25 -0.82 13.43
CA GLN A 120 -8.59 -0.01 12.27
C GLN A 120 -9.13 -0.87 11.12
N ASP A 121 -8.48 -2.01 10.87
CA ASP A 121 -8.95 -3.00 9.90
C ASP A 121 -8.54 -4.41 10.34
N ALA A 122 -9.25 -5.42 9.85
CA ALA A 122 -8.89 -6.80 10.06
C ALA A 122 -9.22 -7.64 8.83
N LYS A 123 -8.34 -8.58 8.49
CA LYS A 123 -8.50 -9.44 7.33
C LYS A 123 -8.16 -10.89 7.65
N VAL A 124 -9.14 -11.77 7.48
CA VAL A 124 -8.95 -13.20 7.67
C VAL A 124 -8.46 -13.85 6.38
N ASN A 125 -7.45 -14.70 6.52
CA ASN A 125 -7.03 -15.65 5.51
C ASN A 125 -7.38 -17.05 6.00
N PHE A 126 -8.59 -17.50 5.66
CA PHE A 126 -9.12 -18.79 6.07
C PHE A 126 -8.24 -19.95 5.60
N GLY A 127 -7.80 -19.94 4.34
CA GLY A 127 -6.93 -20.99 3.79
C GLY A 127 -5.58 -21.09 4.49
N ALA A 128 -5.08 -19.99 5.04
CA ALA A 128 -3.84 -19.97 5.83
C ALA A 128 -4.07 -20.11 7.35
N SER A 129 -5.32 -20.14 7.81
CA SER A 129 -5.68 -20.09 9.24
C SER A 129 -5.05 -18.90 10.00
N LYS A 130 -5.10 -17.71 9.36
CA LYS A 130 -4.51 -16.48 9.90
C LYS A 130 -5.47 -15.32 9.85
N ILE A 131 -5.26 -14.34 10.72
CA ILE A 131 -5.86 -13.02 10.64
C ILE A 131 -4.76 -11.95 10.68
N SER A 132 -4.84 -10.99 9.78
CA SER A 132 -4.04 -9.76 9.82
C SER A 132 -4.89 -8.66 10.46
N VAL A 133 -4.41 -8.08 11.54
CA VAL A 133 -5.07 -6.98 12.25
C VAL A 133 -4.22 -5.74 12.06
N TYR A 134 -4.84 -4.65 11.66
CA TYR A 134 -4.23 -3.34 11.50
C TYR A 134 -4.68 -2.49 12.68
N GLY A 135 -3.77 -2.18 13.59
CA GLY A 135 -4.05 -1.45 14.83
C GLY A 135 -3.71 -2.25 16.09
N THR A 136 -4.18 -1.77 17.23
CA THR A 136 -3.87 -2.36 18.54
C THR A 136 -4.97 -3.34 18.95
N ALA A 137 -4.63 -4.62 19.05
CA ALA A 137 -5.51 -5.64 19.63
C ALA A 137 -4.70 -6.67 20.39
N SER A 138 -5.14 -6.99 21.61
CA SER A 138 -4.56 -8.03 22.43
C SER A 138 -5.10 -9.40 22.05
N VAL A 139 -4.31 -10.46 22.28
CA VAL A 139 -4.73 -11.85 22.03
C VAL A 139 -6.05 -12.17 22.76
N GLU A 140 -6.20 -11.72 24.00
CA GLU A 140 -7.43 -11.90 24.79
C GLU A 140 -8.67 -11.28 24.13
N GLU A 141 -8.53 -10.13 23.47
CA GLU A 141 -9.62 -9.45 22.79
C GLU A 141 -10.01 -10.20 21.51
N LEU A 142 -9.01 -10.72 20.80
CA LEU A 142 -9.22 -11.57 19.63
C LEU A 142 -9.89 -12.89 20.01
N GLU A 143 -9.49 -13.54 21.09
CA GLU A 143 -10.14 -14.76 21.59
C GLU A 143 -11.59 -14.49 22.03
N LYS A 144 -11.86 -13.34 22.67
CA LYS A 144 -13.24 -12.91 22.97
C LYS A 144 -14.07 -12.73 21.70
N ALA A 145 -13.50 -12.14 20.66
CA ALA A 145 -14.17 -12.00 19.35
C ALA A 145 -14.46 -13.36 18.68
N GLY A 146 -13.65 -14.38 18.99
CA GLY A 146 -13.76 -15.76 18.50
C GLY A 146 -14.46 -16.74 19.45
N ALA A 147 -14.93 -16.29 20.62
CA ALA A 147 -15.49 -17.15 21.66
C ALA A 147 -16.72 -17.95 21.20
N PHE A 148 -17.44 -17.45 20.19
CA PHE A 148 -18.61 -18.13 19.61
C PHE A 148 -18.29 -19.49 18.98
N GLU A 149 -17.03 -19.74 18.61
CA GLU A 149 -16.56 -21.01 18.05
C GLU A 149 -15.39 -21.61 18.86
N ASN A 150 -15.13 -21.10 20.08
CA ASN A 150 -13.96 -21.47 20.88
C ASN A 150 -12.63 -21.34 20.09
N LEU A 151 -12.51 -20.29 19.28
CA LEU A 151 -11.29 -20.04 18.52
C LEU A 151 -10.13 -19.71 19.46
N LYS A 152 -8.96 -20.30 19.20
CA LYS A 152 -7.73 -19.94 19.90
C LYS A 152 -6.88 -19.06 19.01
N VAL A 153 -6.32 -18.00 19.59
CA VAL A 153 -5.54 -17.02 18.84
C VAL A 153 -4.12 -16.98 19.39
N ALA A 154 -3.13 -17.04 18.52
CA ALA A 154 -1.73 -16.92 18.90
C ALA A 154 -1.01 -15.93 17.98
N PRO A 155 -0.12 -15.07 18.50
CA PRO A 155 0.67 -14.18 17.65
C PRO A 155 1.56 -15.02 16.73
N GLU A 156 1.56 -14.71 15.44
CA GLU A 156 2.47 -15.36 14.53
C GLU A 156 3.86 -14.77 14.74
N ILE A 157 4.78 -15.62 15.21
CA ILE A 157 6.17 -15.24 15.49
C ILE A 157 6.93 -15.07 14.16
N THR A 158 6.60 -14.05 13.39
CA THR A 158 7.43 -13.62 12.26
C THR A 158 8.42 -12.57 12.77
N GLY A 159 9.58 -13.03 13.23
CA GLY A 159 10.82 -12.22 13.31
C GLY A 159 10.76 -10.88 14.06
N ARG A 160 11.22 -10.94 15.32
CA ARG A 160 11.62 -9.84 16.23
C ARG A 160 10.47 -9.23 17.07
N PRO A 161 10.60 -9.20 18.41
CA PRO A 161 9.64 -8.54 19.29
C PRO A 161 9.70 -7.02 19.05
N ALA A 162 8.56 -6.38 18.81
CA ALA A 162 8.38 -4.99 19.15
C ALA A 162 8.42 -4.90 20.68
N GLY A 163 9.63 -4.69 21.22
CA GLY A 163 9.79 -4.44 22.65
C GLY A 163 9.03 -3.17 23.03
N PRO A 164 8.38 -3.12 24.21
CA PRO A 164 7.80 -1.89 24.70
C PRO A 164 8.92 -0.87 24.90
N LYS A 165 8.81 0.29 24.23
CA LYS A 165 9.51 1.50 24.66
C LYS A 165 8.97 1.86 26.04
N THR A 166 9.66 1.44 27.08
CA THR A 166 9.52 2.05 28.40
C THR A 166 10.62 3.10 28.50
N GLU A 167 10.24 4.31 28.10
CA GLU A 167 10.88 5.54 28.54
C GLU A 167 10.58 5.65 30.04
N THR A 168 11.60 5.59 30.88
CA THR A 168 11.53 6.03 32.28
C THR A 168 12.94 6.47 32.70
N ASP A 169 13.07 7.79 32.75
CA ASP A 169 13.98 8.64 33.55
C ASP A 169 15.49 8.30 33.59
#